data_AF-A0A951BLK8-F1
#
_entry.id   AF-A0A951BLK8-F1
#
_cell.length_a   1.000
_cell.length_b   1.000
_cell.length_c   1.000
_cell.angle_alpha   90.00
_cell.angle_beta   90.00
_cell.angle_gamma   90.00
#
_symmetry.space_group_name_H-M   'P 1'
#
loop_
_entity.id
_entity.type
_entity.pdbx_description
1 polymer ?
#
loop_
_entity_poly.entity_id
_entity_poly.type
_entity_poly.pdbx_seq_one_letter_code
_entity_poly.pdbx_strand_id
1 'polypeptide(L)'
;KASHTVVVGFNFAPGSDITGVKQIRVPQLRSEEAPAGDELAGVGVVPIMDNFFLIGLAQGDTNVAHNLDLIKSRGWFDVPIELASGKVAKITFEKGVQGDRVLADALAAWQ
;
A
#
# COMPACT_ATOMS: atom_id res chain seq x y z
N LYS A 1 15.87 -8.95 3.87
CA LYS A 1 14.65 -9.54 4.48
C LYS A 1 13.63 -8.41 4.68
N ALA A 2 12.34 -8.71 4.84
CA ALA A 2 11.28 -7.70 5.02
C ALA A 2 10.92 -7.52 6.50
N SER A 3 10.57 -6.30 6.93
CA SER A 3 10.11 -6.01 8.30
C SER A 3 8.65 -6.40 8.47
N HIS A 4 7.83 -5.97 7.52
CA HIS A 4 6.42 -6.28 7.39
C HIS A 4 6.11 -6.58 5.93
N THR A 5 4.92 -7.10 5.68
CA THR A 5 4.44 -7.36 4.31
C THR A 5 3.06 -6.75 4.11
N VAL A 6 2.80 -6.27 2.90
CA VAL A 6 1.48 -5.83 2.45
C VAL A 6 1.06 -6.74 1.31
N VAL A 7 -0.13 -7.34 1.42
CA VAL A 7 -0.71 -8.15 0.35
C VAL A 7 -1.84 -7.36 -0.30
N VAL A 8 -1.79 -7.23 -1.62
CA VAL A 8 -2.81 -6.53 -2.40
C VAL A 8 -3.37 -7.49 -3.43
N GLY A 9 -4.68 -7.77 -3.31
CA GLY A 9 -5.43 -8.59 -4.27
C GLY A 9 -6.47 -7.73 -4.99
N PHE A 10 -6.59 -7.92 -6.30
CA PHE A 10 -7.58 -7.22 -7.12
C PHE A 10 -8.66 -8.20 -7.56
N ASN A 11 -9.91 -7.87 -7.24
CA ASN A 11 -11.08 -8.55 -7.74
C ASN A 11 -11.87 -7.60 -8.64
N PHE A 12 -12.19 -8.05 -9.85
CA PHE A 12 -12.93 -7.26 -10.83
C PHE A 12 -14.37 -7.72 -10.91
N ALA A 13 -15.29 -6.78 -11.08
CA ALA A 13 -16.69 -7.09 -11.29
C ALA A 13 -16.88 -7.85 -12.63
N PRO A 14 -17.88 -8.75 -12.73
CA PRO A 14 -18.23 -9.36 -14.01
C PRO A 14 -18.48 -8.31 -15.10
N GLY A 15 -17.90 -8.50 -16.28
CA GLY A 15 -18.02 -7.55 -17.40
C GLY A 15 -17.13 -6.30 -17.30
N SER A 16 -16.22 -6.23 -16.34
CA SER A 16 -15.23 -5.15 -16.22
C SER A 16 -14.34 -5.03 -17.47
N ASP A 17 -14.13 -3.80 -17.95
CA ASP A 17 -13.15 -3.48 -19.00
C ASP A 17 -11.68 -3.60 -18.51
N ILE A 18 -11.46 -3.67 -17.20
CA ILE A 18 -10.15 -3.95 -16.61
C ILE A 18 -9.93 -5.46 -16.64
N THR A 19 -8.97 -5.89 -17.45
CA THR A 19 -8.66 -7.31 -17.70
C THR A 19 -7.61 -7.89 -16.75
N GLY A 20 -6.93 -7.04 -15.96
CA GLY A 20 -5.94 -7.47 -14.98
C GLY A 20 -5.01 -6.36 -14.53
N VAL A 21 -4.21 -6.65 -13.51
CA VAL A 21 -3.09 -5.81 -13.04
C VAL A 21 -1.76 -6.44 -13.47
N LYS A 22 -0.91 -5.64 -14.10
CA LYS A 22 0.44 -6.07 -14.50
C LYS A 22 1.45 -5.87 -13.40
N GLN A 23 1.42 -4.72 -12.73
CA GLN A 23 2.30 -4.41 -11.61
C GLN A 23 1.67 -3.37 -10.67
N ILE A 24 2.14 -3.35 -9.43
CA ILE A 24 1.86 -2.30 -8.46
C ILE A 24 3.17 -1.72 -7.93
N ARG A 25 3.11 -0.51 -7.37
CA ARG A 25 4.22 0.09 -6.61
C ARG A 25 3.94 0.08 -5.12
N VAL A 26 4.98 0.39 -4.35
CA VAL A 26 4.88 0.52 -2.90
C VAL A 26 3.86 1.63 -2.56
N PRO A 27 3.00 1.44 -1.53
CA PRO A 27 2.02 2.45 -1.16
C PRO A 27 2.66 3.77 -0.78
N GLN A 28 1.97 4.86 -1.13
CA GLN A 28 2.31 6.23 -0.79
C GLN A 28 1.29 6.76 0.20
N LEU A 29 1.76 7.42 1.26
CA LEU A 29 0.92 7.92 2.34
C LEU A 29 0.89 9.43 2.29
N ARG A 30 -0.33 9.97 2.31
CA ARG A 30 -0.57 11.37 2.00
C ARG A 30 -1.35 12.04 3.13
N SER A 31 -0.94 13.25 3.48
CA SER A 31 -1.70 14.13 4.38
C SER A 31 -2.90 14.73 3.65
N GLU A 32 -3.92 15.13 4.38
CA GLU A 32 -5.15 15.67 3.81
C GLU A 32 -4.93 16.94 2.97
N GLU A 33 -3.96 17.76 3.38
CA GLU A 33 -3.60 19.02 2.71
C GLU A 33 -2.57 18.85 1.59
N ALA A 34 -1.96 17.67 1.46
CA ALA A 34 -0.84 17.44 0.56
C ALA A 34 -1.32 16.87 -0.79
N PRO A 35 -0.86 17.40 -1.93
CA PRO A 35 -1.22 16.86 -3.24
C PRO A 35 -0.54 15.52 -3.54
N ALA A 36 0.66 15.28 -2.99
CA ALA A 36 1.47 14.08 -3.18
C ALA A 36 1.73 13.35 -1.85
N GLY A 37 1.85 12.02 -1.92
CA GLY A 37 2.17 11.18 -0.76
C GLY A 37 3.65 10.81 -0.67
N ASP A 38 4.11 10.53 0.53
CA ASP A 38 5.43 9.98 0.83
C ASP A 38 5.40 8.46 0.67
N GLU A 39 6.35 7.89 -0.05
CA GLU A 39 6.40 6.44 -0.27
C GLU A 39 6.88 5.70 0.98
N LEU A 40 6.28 4.55 1.28
CA LEU A 40 6.84 3.64 2.28
C LEU A 40 8.20 3.10 1.79
N ALA A 41 9.14 2.92 2.71
CA ALA A 41 10.38 2.22 2.43
C ALA A 41 10.08 0.74 2.14
N GLY A 42 10.25 0.32 0.88
CA GLY A 42 10.05 -1.05 0.39
C GLY A 42 11.35 -1.71 -0.07
N VAL A 43 11.38 -3.05 -0.05
CA VAL A 43 12.47 -3.86 -0.63
C VAL A 43 12.10 -4.50 -1.97
N GLY A 44 10.82 -4.41 -2.36
CA GLY A 44 10.33 -4.88 -3.64
C GLY A 44 8.85 -5.26 -3.62
N VAL A 45 8.31 -5.44 -4.82
CA VAL A 45 6.96 -5.93 -5.08
C VAL A 45 7.09 -7.21 -5.91
N VAL A 46 6.46 -8.29 -5.47
CA VAL A 46 6.50 -9.59 -6.13
C VAL A 46 5.09 -10.04 -6.45
N PRO A 47 4.74 -10.32 -7.72
CA PRO A 47 3.49 -11.00 -8.04
C PRO A 47 3.56 -12.43 -7.51
N ILE A 48 2.57 -12.82 -6.72
CA ILE A 48 2.50 -14.15 -6.10
C ILE A 48 1.44 -15.04 -6.76
N MET A 49 0.42 -14.42 -7.37
CA MET A 49 -0.63 -15.05 -8.17
C MET A 49 -1.17 -14.01 -9.17
N ASP A 50 -2.01 -14.44 -10.12
CA ASP A 50 -2.71 -13.50 -11.00
C ASP A 50 -3.49 -12.48 -10.17
N ASN A 51 -3.20 -11.19 -10.39
CA ASN A 51 -3.81 -10.07 -9.68
C ASN A 51 -3.54 -10.04 -8.15
N PHE A 52 -2.54 -10.77 -7.65
CA PHE A 52 -2.11 -10.74 -6.25
C PHE A 52 -0.63 -10.41 -6.12
N PHE A 53 -0.34 -9.41 -5.28
CA PHE A 53 0.99 -8.86 -5.11
C PHE A 53 1.38 -8.83 -3.65
N LEU A 54 2.61 -9.25 -3.36
CA LEU A 54 3.24 -9.14 -2.07
C LEU A 54 4.26 -7.99 -2.12
N ILE A 55 4.11 -7.02 -1.24
CA ILE A 55 5.06 -5.93 -1.06
C ILE A 55 5.84 -6.21 0.22
N GLY A 56 7.16 -6.31 0.10
CA GLY A 56 8.05 -6.37 1.26
C GLY A 56 8.42 -4.97 1.71
N LEU A 57 8.17 -4.63 2.98
CA LEU A 57 8.63 -3.38 3.56
C LEU A 57 10.06 -3.53 4.10
N ALA A 58 10.85 -2.48 3.93
CA ALA A 58 12.27 -2.50 4.26
C ALA A 58 12.52 -2.73 5.76
N GLN A 59 13.63 -3.41 6.05
CA GLN A 59 14.14 -3.64 7.41
C GLN A 59 15.10 -2.52 7.84
N GLY A 60 15.47 -2.56 9.13
CA GLY A 60 16.36 -1.59 9.77
C GLY A 60 15.57 -0.50 10.48
N ASP A 61 16.09 -0.08 11.63
CA ASP A 61 15.37 0.79 12.57
C ASP A 61 14.87 2.08 11.91
N THR A 62 15.68 2.70 11.05
CA THR A 62 15.29 3.91 10.30
C THR A 62 14.11 3.67 9.36
N ASN A 63 14.13 2.58 8.58
CA ASN A 63 13.08 2.28 7.61
C ASN A 63 11.78 1.87 8.31
N VAL A 64 11.90 1.11 9.41
CA VAL A 64 10.77 0.72 10.24
C VAL A 64 10.16 1.96 10.89
N ALA A 65 10.96 2.81 11.53
CA ALA A 65 10.47 4.05 12.14
C ALA A 65 9.78 4.96 11.12
N HIS A 66 10.37 5.17 9.93
CA HIS A 66 9.78 5.94 8.83
C HIS A 66 8.41 5.38 8.41
N ASN A 67 8.32 4.08 8.14
CA ASN A 67 7.07 3.46 7.71
C ASN A 67 5.98 3.55 8.78
N LEU A 68 6.32 3.26 10.03
CA LEU A 68 5.35 3.34 11.13
C LEU A 68 4.90 4.77 11.38
N ASP A 69 5.79 5.77 11.24
CA ASP A 69 5.44 7.18 11.36
C ASP A 69 4.45 7.61 10.27
N LEU A 70 4.71 7.26 9.00
CA LEU A 70 3.78 7.55 7.91
C LEU A 70 2.42 6.88 8.14
N ILE A 71 2.39 5.59 8.48
CA ILE A 71 1.14 4.82 8.69
C ILE A 71 0.30 5.41 9.82
N LYS A 72 0.95 5.90 10.88
CA LYS A 72 0.29 6.55 12.01
C LYS A 72 -0.22 7.95 11.64
N SER A 73 0.63 8.78 11.03
CA SER A 73 0.40 10.22 10.90
C SER A 73 -0.40 10.65 9.67
N ARG A 74 -0.39 9.86 8.59
CA ARG A 74 -1.05 10.21 7.32
C ARG A 74 -2.42 9.55 7.23
N GLY A 75 -3.44 10.26 6.72
CA GLY A 75 -4.82 9.74 6.62
C GLY A 75 -5.11 8.92 5.37
N TRP A 76 -4.35 9.12 4.29
CA TRP A 76 -4.62 8.56 2.98
C TRP A 76 -3.56 7.57 2.52
N PHE A 77 -4.00 6.53 1.83
CA PHE A 77 -3.16 5.57 1.12
C PHE A 77 -3.42 5.65 -0.38
N ASP A 78 -2.33 5.71 -1.12
CA ASP A 78 -2.27 5.70 -2.57
C ASP A 78 -1.47 4.47 -3.03
N VAL A 79 -2.07 3.61 -3.86
CA VAL A 79 -1.40 2.45 -4.46
C VAL A 79 -1.34 2.63 -5.97
N PRO A 80 -0.18 3.00 -6.54
CA PRO A 80 -0.01 3.13 -7.99
C PRO A 80 -0.03 1.76 -8.68
N ILE A 81 -0.69 1.69 -9.82
CA ILE A 81 -0.97 0.45 -10.55
C ILE A 81 -0.67 0.64 -12.04
N GLU A 82 -0.05 -0.36 -12.68
CA GLU A 82 -0.11 -0.53 -14.13
C GLU A 82 -1.05 -1.68 -14.45
N LEU A 83 -2.08 -1.40 -15.24
CA LEU A 83 -3.03 -2.40 -15.70
C LEU A 83 -2.41 -3.27 -16.80
N ALA A 84 -2.97 -4.46 -17.02
CA ALA A 84 -2.56 -5.36 -18.11
C ALA A 84 -2.64 -4.70 -19.51
N SER A 85 -3.52 -3.70 -19.67
CA SER A 85 -3.64 -2.88 -20.88
C SER A 85 -2.50 -1.86 -21.07
N GLY A 86 -1.59 -1.72 -20.10
CA GLY A 86 -0.54 -0.69 -20.07
C GLY A 86 -1.02 0.68 -19.55
N LYS A 87 -2.31 0.84 -19.25
CA LYS A 87 -2.83 2.06 -18.62
C LYS A 87 -2.36 2.17 -17.18
N VAL A 88 -2.06 3.40 -16.74
CA VAL A 88 -1.75 3.70 -15.34
C VAL A 88 -3.04 3.98 -14.58
N ALA A 89 -3.16 3.40 -13.40
CA ALA A 89 -4.25 3.60 -12.46
C ALA A 89 -3.69 3.84 -11.06
N LYS A 90 -4.57 4.24 -10.14
CA LYS A 90 -4.25 4.39 -8.72
C LYS A 90 -5.47 4.04 -7.89
N ILE A 91 -5.26 3.27 -6.82
CA ILE A 91 -6.26 3.14 -5.76
C ILE A 91 -5.92 4.19 -4.70
N THR A 92 -6.92 4.98 -4.31
CA THR A 92 -6.83 5.94 -3.23
C THR A 92 -7.91 5.62 -2.21
N PHE A 93 -7.53 5.48 -0.94
CA PHE A 93 -8.50 5.33 0.14
C PHE A 93 -8.04 6.09 1.39
N GLU A 94 -9.04 6.52 2.17
CA GLU A 94 -8.84 7.16 3.46
C GLU A 94 -8.99 6.10 4.56
N LYS A 95 -8.15 6.17 5.61
CA LYS A 95 -8.32 5.34 6.80
C LYS A 95 -9.65 5.61 7.49
N GLY A 96 -9.97 6.91 7.66
CA GLY A 96 -10.98 7.38 8.59
C GLY A 96 -10.75 6.88 10.02
N VAL A 97 -11.69 7.20 10.90
CA VAL A 97 -11.60 6.86 12.34
C VAL A 97 -11.47 5.35 12.58
N GLN A 98 -12.15 4.53 11.78
CA GLN A 98 -12.11 3.07 11.93
C GLN A 98 -10.75 2.50 11.49
N GLY A 99 -10.20 2.96 10.36
CA GLY A 99 -8.89 2.52 9.89
C GLY A 99 -7.77 2.94 10.82
N ASP A 100 -7.84 4.15 11.39
CA ASP A 100 -6.90 4.63 12.40
C ASP A 100 -6.88 3.72 13.63
N ARG A 101 -8.06 3.32 14.12
CA ARG A 101 -8.17 2.43 15.28
C ARG A 101 -7.56 1.05 14.99
N VAL A 102 -7.91 0.44 13.87
CA VAL A 102 -7.38 -0.89 13.48
C VAL A 102 -5.86 -0.86 13.36
N LEU A 103 -5.31 0.19 12.76
CA LEU A 103 -3.86 0.33 12.64
C LEU A 103 -3.19 0.61 13.97
N ALA A 104 -3.77 1.45 14.84
CA ALA A 104 -3.25 1.68 16.18
C ALA A 104 -3.17 0.39 17.00
N ASP A 105 -4.22 -0.44 16.97
CA ASP A 105 -4.27 -1.73 17.65
C ASP A 105 -3.20 -2.69 17.10
N ALA A 106 -3.04 -2.77 15.78
CA ALA A 106 -2.00 -3.59 15.15
C ALA A 106 -0.59 -3.14 15.52
N LEU A 107 -0.34 -1.82 15.51
CA LEU A 107 0.96 -1.24 15.82
C LEU A 107 1.34 -1.43 17.29
N ALA A 108 0.37 -1.38 18.20
CA ALA A 108 0.59 -1.68 19.62
C ALA A 108 0.97 -3.14 19.84
N ALA A 109 0.42 -4.07 19.06
CA ALA A 109 0.74 -5.50 19.15
C ALA A 109 2.11 -5.87 18.56
N TRP A 110 2.74 -4.97 17.78
CA TRP A 110 4.07 -5.17 17.21
C TRP A 110 5.21 -4.60 18.07
N GLN A 111 4.88 -3.89 19.15
CA GLN A 111 5.83 -3.52 20.19
C GLN A 111 6.15 -4.71 21.09
#